data_AF-A0A2N6FK49-F1
#
_entry.id   AF-A0A2N6FK49-F1
#
_cell.length_a   1.000
_cell.length_b   1.000
_cell.length_c   1.000
_cell.angle_alpha   90.00
_cell.angle_beta   90.00
_cell.angle_gamma   90.00
#
_symmetry.space_group_name_H-M   'P 1'
#
loop_
_entity.id
_entity.type
_entity.pdbx_description
1 polymer ?
#
loop_
_entity_poly.entity_id
_entity_poly.type
_entity_poly.pdbx_seq_one_letter_code
_entity_poly.pdbx_strand_id
1 'polypeptide(L)' 'MKCGMCHKQIPDATPGRENRCGACSGGCRLVHCPYCGYGNPLTPGFLKILVKDDSDEGRE' A
#
# COMPACT_ATOMS: atom_id res chain seq x y z
N MET A 1 -4.25 0.08 1.94
CA MET A 1 -3.14 0.91 2.46
C MET A 1 -3.53 2.38 2.58
N LYS A 2 -2.70 3.23 3.20
CA LYS A 2 -2.84 4.70 3.19
C LYS A 2 -1.97 5.27 2.06
N CYS A 3 -2.48 6.21 1.28
CA CYS A 3 -1.68 6.85 0.24
C CYS A 3 -0.57 7.70 0.87
N GLY A 4 0.68 7.52 0.44
CA GLY A 4 1.83 8.27 0.96
C GLY A 4 1.88 9.75 0.55
N MET A 5 0.99 10.18 -0.34
CA MET A 5 0.93 11.56 -0.85
C MET A 5 -0.29 12.32 -0.31
N CYS A 6 -1.52 11.87 -0.63
CA CYS A 6 -2.74 12.54 -0.17
C CYS A 6 -3.29 12.01 1.16
N HIS A 7 -2.63 11.03 1.76
CA HIS A 7 -2.97 10.44 3.06
C HIS A 7 -4.38 9.81 3.16
N LYS A 8 -5.11 9.68 2.05
CA LYS A 8 -6.41 8.99 2.01
C LYS A 8 -6.24 7.48 2.09
N GLN A 9 -7.26 6.82 2.63
CA GLN A 9 -7.33 5.36 2.66
C GLN A 9 -7.61 4.84 1.25
N ILE A 10 -6.79 3.92 0.76
CA ILE A 10 -6.94 3.27 -0.55
C ILE A 10 -7.00 1.75 -0.40
N PRO A 11 -7.73 1.05 -1.30
CA PRO A 11 -7.79 -0.41 -1.27
C PRO A 11 -6.39 -1.01 -1.40
N ASP A 12 -6.11 -2.02 -0.58
CA ASP A 12 -4.85 -2.78 -0.57
C ASP A 12 -4.80 -3.84 -1.68
N ALA A 13 -5.78 -3.82 -2.59
CA ALA A 13 -5.92 -4.84 -3.61
C ALA A 13 -4.73 -4.73 -4.56
N THR A 14 -3.88 -5.76 -4.54
CA THR A 14 -2.97 -6.03 -5.66
C THR A 14 -3.83 -6.04 -6.92
N PRO A 15 -3.51 -5.25 -7.96
CA PRO A 15 -4.24 -5.36 -9.21
C PRO A 15 -4.18 -6.84 -9.62
N GLY A 16 -5.35 -7.49 -9.60
CA GLY A 16 -5.47 -8.90 -9.94
C GLY A 16 -4.80 -9.16 -11.29
N ARG A 17 -4.33 -10.39 -11.53
CA ARG A 17 -3.66 -10.73 -12.80
C ARG A 17 -4.43 -10.25 -14.04
N GLU A 18 -5.75 -10.15 -13.94
CA GLU A 18 -6.69 -9.67 -14.96
C GLU A 18 -6.53 -8.20 -15.38
N ASN A 19 -6.05 -7.30 -14.50
CA ASN A 19 -5.98 -5.86 -14.78
C ASN A 19 -4.54 -5.36 -15.00
N ARG A 20 -3.65 -6.20 -15.54
CA ARG A 20 -2.26 -5.84 -15.82
C ARG A 20 -2.15 -5.32 -17.25
N CYS A 21 -1.63 -4.11 -17.43
CA CYS A 21 -1.32 -3.56 -18.76
C CYS A 21 -0.16 -4.29 -19.49
N GLY A 22 0.51 -5.24 -18.83
CA GLY A 22 1.62 -6.01 -19.41
C GLY A 22 2.95 -5.26 -19.52
N ALA A 23 3.00 -3.96 -19.23
CA ALA A 23 4.19 -3.13 -19.44
C ALA A 23 5.36 -3.42 -18.48
N CYS A 24 5.10 -4.03 -17.31
CA CYS A 24 6.14 -4.33 -16.31
C CYS A 24 6.44 -5.83 -16.24
N SER A 25 7.71 -6.19 -16.41
CA SER A 25 8.23 -7.54 -16.19
C SER A 25 7.94 -7.99 -14.74
N GLY A 26 7.09 -9.00 -14.57
CA GLY A 26 6.65 -9.50 -13.26
C GLY A 26 5.35 -8.89 -12.71
N GLY A 27 4.69 -8.01 -13.48
CA GLY A 27 3.41 -7.38 -13.12
C GLY A 27 3.56 -6.06 -12.37
N CYS A 28 2.46 -5.29 -12.35
CA CYS A 28 2.44 -3.99 -11.69
C CYS A 28 2.63 -4.17 -10.17
N ARG A 29 3.66 -3.52 -9.62
CA ARG A 29 3.96 -3.47 -8.18
C ARG A 29 3.51 -2.16 -7.54
N LEU A 30 2.64 -1.41 -8.23
CA LEU A 30 2.15 -0.11 -7.79
C LEU A 30 0.61 -0.13 -7.73
N VAL A 31 0.04 0.44 -6.67
CA VAL A 31 -1.38 0.78 -6.56
C VAL A 31 -1.53 2.28 -6.78
N HIS A 32 -2.18 2.67 -7.88
CA HIS A 32 -2.51 4.08 -8.11
C HIS A 32 -3.62 4.52 -7.16
N CYS A 33 -3.40 5.66 -6.50
CA CYS A 33 -4.41 6.28 -5.66
C CYS A 33 -5.54 6.85 -6.55
N PRO A 34 -6.82 6.45 -6.35
CA PRO A 34 -7.93 6.96 -7.16
C PRO A 34 -8.23 8.44 -6.88
N TYR A 35 -7.69 9.01 -5.80
CA TYR A 35 -7.95 10.39 -5.41
C TYR A 35 -6.94 11.39 -5.96
N CYS A 36 -5.67 10.98 -6.10
CA CYS A 36 -4.60 11.90 -6.51
C CYS A 36 -3.67 11.34 -7.61
N GLY A 37 -3.92 10.11 -8.08
CA GLY A 37 -3.13 9.45 -9.13
C GLY A 37 -1.77 8.90 -8.69
N TYR A 38 -1.31 9.22 -7.47
CA TYR A 38 0.00 8.79 -6.97
C TYR A 38 0.15 7.26 -6.98
N GLY A 39 1.24 6.77 -7.56
CA GLY A 39 1.60 5.34 -7.59
C GLY A 39 2.21 4.91 -6.26
N ASN A 40 1.41 4.29 -5.39
CA ASN A 40 1.89 3.78 -4.13
C ASN A 40 2.53 2.40 -4.34
N PRO A 41 3.70 2.11 -3.74
CA PRO A 41 4.26 0.76 -3.79
C PRO A 41 3.31 -0.23 -3.14
N LEU A 42 3.12 -1.40 -3.76
CA LEU A 42 2.49 -2.53 -3.08
C LEU A 42 3.36 -2.89 -1.89
N THR A 43 2.99 -2.45 -0.70
CA THR A 43 3.61 -2.92 0.52
C THR A 43 3.10 -4.34 0.80
N PRO A 44 3.96 -5.37 0.75
CA PRO A 44 3.54 -6.72 1.13
C PRO A 44 3.09 -6.69 2.59
N GLY A 45 2.04 -7.46 2.93
CA GLY A 45 1.37 -7.44 4.23
C GLY A 45 2.29 -7.60 5.45
N PHE A 46 3.53 -8.05 5.27
CA PHE A 46 4.57 -8.12 6.31
C PHE A 46 4.99 -6.76 6.89
N LEU A 47 4.82 -5.65 6.17
CA LEU A 47 5.10 -4.30 6.70
C LEU A 47 3.98 -3.75 7.59
N LYS A 48 2.82 -4.42 7.70
CA LYS A 48 1.76 -4.01 8.64
C LYS A 48 2.13 -4.28 10.11
N ILE A 49 3.12 -5.13 10.36
CA ILE A 49 3.54 -5.52 11.72
C ILE A 49 4.40 -4.43 12.38
N LEU A 50 5.12 -3.61 11.61
CA LEU A 50 5.97 -2.53 12.14
C LEU A 50 5.25 -1.20 12.42
N VAL A 51 3.96 -1.08 12.08
CA VAL A 51 3.14 0.12 12.36
C VAL A 51 2.23 -0.08 13.58
N LYS A 52 2.36 -1.20 14.28
CA LYS A 52 1.56 -1.52 15.46
C LYS A 52 2.47 -1.84 16.65
N ASP A 53 3.35 -0.89 16.98
CA ASP A 53 4.12 -0.88 18.22
C ASP A 53 4.40 0.58 18.62
N ASP A 54 3.33 1.31 18.98
CA ASP A 54 3.42 2.54 19.79
C ASP A 54 2.12 2.72 20.59
N SER A 55 1.63 1.62 21.14
CA SER A 55 0.54 1.62 22.11
C SER A 55 0.81 0.49 23.08
N ASP A 56 0.91 0.85 24.36
CA ASP A 56 1.29 0.06 25.55
C ASP A 56 2.82 -0.01 25.74
N GLU A 57 3.46 0.56 26.77
CA GLU A 57 3.15 0.48 28.20
C GLU A 57 3.95 1.57 28.95
N GLY A 58 3.30 2.35 29.82
CA GLY A 58 4.01 3.21 30.76
C GLY A 58 4.59 2.39 31.91
N ARG A 59 5.83 2.66 32.34
CA ARG A 59 6.28 2.29 33.70
C ARG A 59 7.56 3.04 34.12
N GLU A 60 7.40 3.72 35.27
CA GLU A 60 8.38 4.18 36.30
C GLU A 60 9.51 5.15 35.95
#